data_AF-A0A7C9ED97-F1
#
_entry.id   AF-A0A7C9ED97-F1
#
_cell.length_a   1.000
_cell.length_b   1.000
_cell.length_c   1.000
_cell.angle_alpha   90.00
_cell.angle_beta   90.00
_cell.angle_gamma   90.00
#
_symmetry.space_group_name_H-M   'P 1'
#
loop_
_entity.id
_entity.type
_entity.pdbx_description
1 polymer ?
#
loop_
_entity_poly.entity_id
_entity_poly.type
_entity_poly.pdbx_seq_one_letter_code
_entity_poly.pdbx_strand_id
1 'polypeptide(L)'
;EYTRVIRDMYEGVRTKVRTVLGDTTDFPIDIGLHQGSALSPFLFTTVMDELTRDIQDEIPWCMLFADDIVLIDESREGVNNKLERWRDTLEAKGFKLSRSKTEYLHCRFSADEGDVASEVGIEGAIIPRVG
;
A
#
# COMPACT_ATOMS: atom_id res chain seq x y z
N GLU A 1 21.42 -20.02 0.87
CA GLU A 1 22.64 -19.24 0.59
C GLU A 1 22.32 -17.77 0.34
N TYR A 2 21.47 -17.44 -0.64
CA TYR A 2 21.04 -16.06 -0.94
C TYR A 2 20.28 -15.35 0.19
N THR A 3 19.41 -16.04 0.92
CA THR A 3 18.66 -15.46 2.05
C THR A 3 19.57 -14.97 3.18
N ARG A 4 20.72 -15.61 3.38
CA ARG A 4 21.73 -15.17 4.34
C ARG A 4 22.39 -13.89 3.86
N VAL A 5 22.83 -13.83 2.60
CA VAL A 5 23.44 -12.62 2.03
C VAL A 5 22.48 -11.44 2.11
N ILE A 6 21.20 -11.64 1.78
CA ILE A 6 20.18 -10.59 1.90
C ILE A 6 20.03 -10.16 3.35
N ARG A 7 19.90 -11.08 4.31
CA ARG A 7 19.81 -10.74 5.73
C ARG A 7 21.02 -9.95 6.21
N ASP A 8 22.23 -10.40 5.86
CA ASP A 8 23.48 -9.75 6.24
C ASP A 8 23.57 -8.32 5.66
N MET A 9 22.88 -8.02 4.54
CA MET A 9 22.78 -6.65 4.01
C MET A 9 21.91 -5.72 4.85
N TYR A 10 20.92 -6.25 5.59
CA TYR A 10 19.96 -5.45 6.38
C TYR A 10 20.24 -5.48 7.88
N GLU A 11 20.98 -6.48 8.38
CA GLU A 11 21.25 -6.64 9.80
C GLU A 11 22.21 -5.56 10.34
N GLY A 12 21.79 -4.85 11.38
CA GLY A 12 22.62 -3.86 12.07
C GLY A 12 22.94 -2.61 11.24
N VAL A 13 22.21 -2.34 10.16
CA VAL A 13 22.44 -1.18 9.29
C VAL A 13 22.17 0.12 10.05
N ARG A 14 23.09 1.08 9.88
CA ARG A 14 22.97 2.45 10.39
C ARG A 14 23.12 3.42 9.23
N THR A 15 22.43 4.54 9.32
CA THR A 15 22.50 5.61 8.32
C THR A 15 22.56 6.99 8.99
N LYS A 16 22.88 8.00 8.20
CA LYS A 16 22.82 9.42 8.55
C LYS A 16 22.35 10.22 7.36
N VAL A 17 21.75 11.38 7.62
CA VAL A 17 21.21 12.27 6.59
C VAL A 17 22.13 13.46 6.41
N ARG A 18 22.50 13.79 5.17
CA ARG A 18 23.22 15.03 4.86
C ARG A 18 22.24 16.19 4.74
N THR A 19 22.43 17.20 5.57
CA THR A 19 21.63 18.44 5.58
C THR A 19 22.49 19.64 5.17
N VAL A 20 21.87 20.81 5.02
CA VAL A 20 22.59 22.08 4.75
C VAL A 20 23.54 22.49 5.89
N LEU A 21 23.31 21.98 7.10
CA LEU A 21 24.15 22.23 8.29
C LEU A 21 25.22 21.15 8.49
N GLY A 22 25.31 20.17 7.60
CA GLY A 22 26.20 19.00 7.72
C GLY A 22 25.43 17.70 7.88
N ASP A 23 26.15 16.62 8.18
CA ASP A 23 25.57 15.30 8.39
C ASP A 23 24.91 15.18 9.78
N THR A 24 23.79 14.47 9.88
CA THR A 24 23.21 14.09 11.18
C THR A 24 24.09 13.04 11.89
N THR A 25 23.81 12.80 13.16
CA THR A 25 24.33 11.62 13.87
C THR A 25 23.78 10.33 13.25
N ASP A 26 24.54 9.24 13.37
CA ASP A 26 24.12 7.93 12.88
C ASP A 26 22.95 7.36 13.70
N PHE A 27 21.93 6.86 13.00
CA PHE A 27 20.78 6.17 13.60
C PHE A 27 20.53 4.81 12.91
N PRO A 28 19.97 3.81 13.62
CA PRO A 28 19.70 2.49 13.04
C PRO A 28 18.55 2.51 12.03
N ILE A 29 18.58 1.59 11.07
CA ILE A 29 17.43 1.25 10.22
C ILE A 29 16.90 -0.10 10.69
N ASP A 30 15.81 -0.08 11.46
CA ASP A 30 15.23 -1.30 12.04
C ASP A 30 14.16 -1.94 11.13
N ILE A 31 13.53 -1.16 10.26
CA ILE A 31 12.45 -1.58 9.37
C ILE A 31 12.61 -0.89 8.02
N GLY A 32 12.29 -1.63 6.95
CA GLY A 32 12.18 -1.10 5.60
C GLY A 32 13.29 -1.58 4.68
N LEU A 33 13.21 -1.15 3.42
CA LEU A 33 14.16 -1.47 2.38
C LEU A 33 15.12 -0.30 2.14
N HIS A 34 16.30 -0.58 1.58
CA HIS A 34 17.27 0.46 1.29
C HIS A 34 16.81 1.33 0.12
N GLN A 35 16.44 2.59 0.40
CA GLN A 35 16.07 3.53 -0.65
C GLN A 35 17.25 3.75 -1.62
N GLY A 36 16.98 3.58 -2.92
CA GLY A 36 18.00 3.67 -3.97
C GLY A 36 18.78 2.37 -4.25
N SER A 37 18.50 1.27 -3.53
CA SER A 37 19.07 -0.04 -3.85
C SER A 37 18.35 -0.68 -5.03
N ALA A 38 19.11 -1.20 -6.00
CA ALA A 38 18.58 -1.93 -7.15
C ALA A 38 17.88 -3.25 -6.76
N LEU A 39 18.18 -3.80 -5.58
CA LEU A 39 17.56 -5.03 -5.07
C LEU A 39 16.21 -4.77 -4.38
N SER A 40 16.02 -3.56 -3.84
CA SER A 40 14.84 -3.26 -3.01
C SER A 40 13.51 -3.37 -3.77
N PRO A 41 13.38 -2.89 -5.03
CA PRO A 41 12.14 -3.08 -5.78
C PRO A 41 11.75 -4.55 -5.92
N PHE A 42 12.73 -5.43 -6.21
CA PHE A 42 12.47 -6.87 -6.33
C PHE A 42 11.99 -7.49 -5.02
N LEU A 43 12.67 -7.19 -3.91
CA LEU A 43 12.27 -7.67 -2.58
C LEU A 43 10.88 -7.18 -2.19
N PHE A 44 10.56 -5.91 -2.48
CA PHE A 44 9.25 -5.35 -2.23
C PHE A 44 8.17 -6.10 -3.00
N THR A 45 8.34 -6.28 -4.32
CA THR A 45 7.38 -7.01 -5.15
C THR A 45 7.19 -8.45 -4.69
N THR A 46 8.26 -9.19 -4.37
CA THR A 46 8.15 -10.57 -3.87
C THR A 46 7.39 -10.66 -2.56
N VAL A 47 7.64 -9.74 -1.62
CA VAL A 47 6.92 -9.73 -0.34
C VAL A 47 5.46 -9.37 -0.56
N MET A 48 5.17 -8.33 -1.35
CA MET A 48 3.79 -7.92 -1.63
C MET A 48 2.98 -9.02 -2.32
N ASP A 49 3.58 -9.74 -3.28
CA ASP A 49 2.95 -10.87 -3.97
C ASP A 49 2.53 -11.98 -2.97
N GLU A 50 3.43 -12.41 -2.09
CA GLU A 50 3.12 -13.44 -1.09
C GLU A 50 2.10 -12.95 -0.04
N LEU A 51 2.20 -11.70 0.42
CA LEU A 51 1.31 -11.16 1.45
C LEU A 51 -0.12 -10.95 0.95
N THR A 52 -0.29 -10.70 -0.35
CA THR A 52 -1.59 -10.36 -0.94
C THR A 52 -2.19 -11.48 -1.78
N ARG A 53 -1.48 -12.61 -1.95
CA ARG A 53 -1.91 -13.76 -2.76
C ARG A 53 -3.36 -14.19 -2.52
N ASP A 54 -3.80 -14.22 -1.27
CA ASP A 54 -5.13 -14.73 -0.89
C ASP A 54 -6.25 -13.68 -0.99
N ILE A 55 -5.91 -12.42 -1.29
CA ILE A 55 -6.86 -11.29 -1.34
C ILE A 55 -6.87 -10.54 -2.68
N GLN A 56 -5.95 -10.88 -3.59
CA GLN A 56 -5.94 -10.37 -4.96
C GLN A 56 -7.10 -10.94 -5.77
N ASP A 57 -7.79 -10.07 -6.50
CA ASP A 57 -8.75 -10.44 -7.54
C ASP A 57 -8.10 -10.38 -8.94
N GLU A 58 -8.75 -10.97 -9.94
CA GLU A 58 -8.30 -10.88 -11.33
C GLU A 58 -8.44 -9.46 -11.90
N ILE A 59 -7.67 -9.16 -12.94
CA ILE A 59 -7.77 -7.88 -13.68
C ILE A 59 -9.17 -7.79 -14.33
N PRO A 60 -9.86 -6.63 -14.27
CA PRO A 60 -9.39 -5.34 -13.73
C PRO A 60 -9.79 -5.08 -12.25
N TRP A 61 -10.35 -6.07 -11.56
CA TRP A 61 -10.94 -5.92 -10.23
C TRP A 61 -9.93 -5.63 -9.11
N CYS A 62 -8.67 -6.03 -9.32
CA CYS A 62 -7.54 -5.64 -8.48
C CYS A 62 -6.30 -5.43 -9.35
N MET A 63 -5.58 -4.33 -9.13
CA MET A 63 -4.31 -4.04 -9.79
C MET A 63 -3.31 -3.50 -8.77
N LEU A 64 -2.07 -3.99 -8.82
CA LEU A 64 -0.99 -3.57 -7.95
C LEU A 64 0.18 -3.03 -8.78
N PHE A 65 0.74 -1.91 -8.35
CA PHE A 65 1.98 -1.37 -8.90
C PHE A 65 2.80 -0.73 -7.80
N ALA A 66 3.93 -1.35 -7.45
CA ALA A 66 4.71 -0.94 -6.28
C ALA A 66 3.78 -0.80 -5.05
N ASP A 67 3.80 0.36 -4.37
CA ASP A 67 2.97 0.66 -3.21
C ASP A 67 1.53 1.08 -3.55
N ASP A 68 1.21 1.30 -4.83
CA ASP A 68 -0.13 1.67 -5.29
C ASP A 68 -1.01 0.44 -5.55
N ILE A 69 -2.22 0.45 -4.98
CA ILE A 69 -3.21 -0.61 -5.11
C ILE A 69 -4.52 0.00 -5.61
N VAL A 70 -5.06 -0.56 -6.68
CA VAL A 70 -6.38 -0.18 -7.23
C VAL A 70 -7.35 -1.32 -6.99
N LEU A 71 -8.46 -1.00 -6.31
CA LEU A 71 -9.57 -1.92 -6.03
C LEU A 71 -10.80 -1.46 -6.79
N ILE A 72 -11.38 -2.34 -7.59
CA ILE A 72 -12.57 -2.04 -8.39
C ILE A 72 -13.69 -2.99 -7.98
N ASP A 73 -14.90 -2.45 -7.88
CA ASP A 73 -16.15 -3.18 -7.67
C ASP A 73 -17.29 -2.42 -8.36
N GLU A 74 -18.37 -3.13 -8.68
CA GLU A 74 -19.57 -2.54 -9.28
C GLU A 74 -20.40 -1.75 -8.25
N SER A 75 -20.19 -2.05 -6.97
CA SER A 75 -20.91 -1.46 -5.87
C SER A 75 -19.96 -0.76 -4.91
N ARG A 76 -20.44 0.35 -4.34
CA ARG A 76 -19.70 1.09 -3.32
C ARG A 76 -19.47 0.26 -2.04
N GLU A 77 -20.43 -0.58 -1.68
CA GLU A 77 -20.31 -1.53 -0.57
C GLU A 77 -19.22 -2.57 -0.85
N GLY A 78 -19.16 -3.10 -2.09
CA GLY A 78 -18.11 -4.00 -2.51
C GLY A 78 -16.72 -3.35 -2.46
N VAL A 79 -16.57 -2.11 -2.94
CA VAL A 79 -15.31 -1.35 -2.79
C VAL A 79 -14.92 -1.22 -1.32
N ASN A 80 -15.87 -0.86 -0.44
CA ASN A 80 -15.60 -0.70 0.99
C ASN A 80 -15.19 -2.03 1.65
N ASN A 81 -15.90 -3.12 1.34
CA ASN A 81 -15.58 -4.46 1.85
C ASN A 81 -14.19 -4.93 1.39
N LYS A 82 -13.83 -4.67 0.13
CA LYS A 82 -12.48 -4.95 -0.37
C LYS A 82 -11.44 -4.11 0.36
N LEU A 83 -11.65 -2.81 0.47
CA LEU A 83 -10.71 -1.91 1.15
C LEU A 83 -10.43 -2.33 2.58
N GLU A 84 -11.47 -2.68 3.35
CA GLU A 84 -11.35 -3.13 4.74
C GLU A 84 -10.62 -4.49 4.82
N ARG A 85 -10.93 -5.44 3.92
CA ARG A 85 -10.20 -6.72 3.82
C ARG A 85 -8.72 -6.51 3.54
N TRP A 86 -8.39 -5.57 2.65
CA TRP A 86 -7.02 -5.19 2.32
C TRP A 86 -6.31 -4.53 3.50
N ARG A 87 -6.96 -3.61 4.21
CA ARG A 87 -6.44 -3.03 5.45
C ARG A 87 -6.09 -4.12 6.46
N ASP A 88 -7.06 -4.96 6.81
CA ASP A 88 -6.89 -5.95 7.88
C ASP A 88 -5.74 -6.92 7.55
N THR A 89 -5.65 -7.35 6.28
CA THR A 89 -4.60 -8.27 5.83
C THR A 89 -3.22 -7.61 5.87
N LEU A 90 -3.08 -6.38 5.37
CA LEU A 90 -1.80 -5.68 5.32
C LEU A 90 -1.32 -5.23 6.70
N GLU A 91 -2.23 -4.71 7.53
CA GLU A 91 -1.92 -4.25 8.89
C GLU A 91 -1.54 -5.41 9.82
N ALA A 92 -2.18 -6.58 9.67
CA ALA A 92 -1.77 -7.80 10.37
C ALA A 92 -0.34 -8.25 10.03
N LYS A 93 0.22 -7.76 8.92
CA LYS A 93 1.58 -8.05 8.43
C LYS A 93 2.55 -6.89 8.65
N GLY A 94 2.13 -5.84 9.37
CA GLY A 94 2.97 -4.69 9.72
C GLY A 94 3.03 -3.58 8.68
N PHE A 95 2.22 -3.66 7.61
CA PHE A 95 2.04 -2.57 6.64
C PHE A 95 1.00 -1.58 7.15
N LYS A 96 0.93 -0.40 6.54
CA LYS A 96 -0.07 0.62 6.88
C LYS A 96 -0.61 1.26 5.61
N LEU A 97 -1.92 1.41 5.55
CA LEU A 97 -2.56 2.18 4.48
C LEU A 97 -2.53 3.67 4.81
N SER A 98 -2.15 4.48 3.83
CA SER A 98 -2.09 5.92 3.98
C SER A 98 -3.46 6.55 3.75
N ARG A 99 -4.22 6.78 4.82
CA ARG A 99 -5.56 7.40 4.75
C ARG A 99 -5.61 8.72 3.98
N SER A 100 -4.56 9.53 4.06
CA SER A 100 -4.47 10.83 3.36
C SER A 100 -4.14 10.71 1.87
N LYS A 101 -3.76 9.53 1.40
CA LYS A 101 -3.43 9.25 -0.01
C LYS A 101 -4.44 8.31 -0.65
N THR A 102 -5.19 7.55 0.14
CA THR A 102 -6.29 6.73 -0.37
C THR A 102 -7.40 7.65 -0.83
N GLU A 103 -7.91 7.38 -2.02
CA GLU A 103 -8.96 8.13 -2.69
C GLU A 103 -9.91 7.13 -3.35
N TYR A 104 -11.15 7.54 -3.62
CA TYR A 104 -12.09 6.73 -4.41
C TYR A 104 -12.64 7.50 -5.60
N LEU A 105 -12.81 6.79 -6.72
CA LEU A 105 -13.40 7.30 -7.95
C LEU A 105 -14.70 6.54 -8.24
N HIS A 106 -15.73 7.27 -8.68
CA HIS A 106 -17.01 6.66 -9.07
C HIS A 106 -17.30 6.95 -10.54
N CYS A 107 -17.14 5.92 -11.38
CA CYS A 107 -17.38 6.02 -12.82
C CYS A 107 -18.83 5.64 -13.17
N ARG A 108 -19.63 6.61 -13.61
CA ARG A 108 -20.97 6.34 -14.18
C ARG A 108 -20.82 6.00 -15.66
N PHE A 109 -20.90 4.72 -15.98
CA PHE A 109 -20.93 4.25 -17.37
C PHE A 109 -22.34 4.19 -17.96
N SER A 110 -23.39 4.43 -17.15
CA SER A 110 -24.79 4.50 -17.55
C SER A 110 -25.46 5.78 -17.06
N ALA A 111 -26.44 6.27 -17.84
CA ALA A 111 -27.24 7.45 -17.53
C ALA A 111 -28.61 7.00 -17.01
N ASP A 112 -28.75 6.73 -15.71
CA ASP A 112 -30.05 6.83 -15.03
C ASP A 112 -29.94 6.84 -13.48
N GLU A 113 -31.01 7.35 -12.87
CA GLU A 113 -31.10 8.14 -11.63
C GLU A 113 -30.99 7.40 -10.28
N GLY A 114 -30.52 8.13 -9.25
CA GLY A 114 -30.74 7.81 -7.83
C GLY A 114 -29.49 7.84 -6.95
N ASP A 115 -28.89 9.00 -6.72
CA ASP A 115 -27.70 9.15 -5.86
C ASP A 115 -28.11 9.09 -4.37
N VAL A 116 -28.12 7.89 -3.79
CA VAL A 116 -28.16 7.78 -2.32
C VAL A 116 -26.73 8.03 -1.83
N ALA A 117 -26.46 9.29 -1.49
CA ALA A 117 -25.19 9.76 -0.95
C ALA A 117 -24.76 8.86 0.20
N SER A 118 -23.79 8.00 -0.08
CA SER A 118 -23.32 7.03 0.87
C SER A 118 -21.80 6.97 0.67
N GLU A 119 -21.05 7.00 1.76
CA GLU A 119 -19.63 7.42 1.76
C GLU A 119 -18.69 6.24 2.02
N VAL A 120 -17.61 6.12 1.24
CA VAL A 120 -16.58 5.07 1.41
C VAL A 120 -15.64 5.49 2.54
N GLY A 121 -15.26 4.57 3.43
CA GLY A 121 -14.43 4.90 4.58
C GLY A 121 -13.38 3.85 4.92
N ILE A 122 -12.36 4.28 5.67
CA ILE A 122 -11.41 3.41 6.37
C ILE A 122 -11.71 3.52 7.86
N GLU A 123 -12.05 2.41 8.51
CA GLU A 123 -12.43 2.40 9.94
C GLU A 123 -13.58 3.38 10.25
N GLY A 124 -14.51 3.55 9.31
CA GLY A 124 -15.62 4.50 9.43
C GLY A 124 -15.24 5.97 9.20
N ALA A 125 -13.97 6.30 8.93
CA ALA A 125 -13.56 7.64 8.50
C ALA A 125 -13.69 7.77 6.97
N ILE A 126 -14.45 8.76 6.52
CA ILE A 126 -14.77 8.98 5.10
C ILE A 126 -13.50 9.34 4.30
N ILE A 127 -13.31 8.67 3.17
CA ILE A 127 -12.23 8.91 2.22
C ILE A 127 -12.66 10.00 1.23
N PRO A 128 -11.77 10.90 0.79
CA PRO A 128 -12.11 11.87 -0.25
C PRO A 128 -12.49 11.22 -1.58
N ARG A 129 -13.55 11.74 -2.20
CA ARG A 129 -13.95 11.42 -3.57
C ARG A 129 -13.12 12.22 -4.56
N VAL A 130 -12.55 11.55 -5.54
CA VAL A 130 -11.94 12.21 -6.71
C VAL A 130 -12.95 12.15 -7.86
N GLY A 131 -13.06 13.28 -8.57
CA GLY A 131 -14.04 13.51 -9.64
C GLY A 131 -13.67 12.82 -10.94
#